data_AF-A0A4Q1BCI9-F1
#
_entry.id   AF-A0A4Q1BCI9-F1
#
_cell.length_a   1.000
_cell.length_b   1.000
_cell.length_c   1.000
_cell.angle_alpha   90.00
_cell.angle_beta   90.00
_cell.angle_gamma   90.00
#
_symmetry.space_group_name_H-M   'P 1'
#
loop_
_entity.id
_entity.type
_entity.pdbx_description
1 polymer ?
#
loop_
_entity_poly.entity_id
_entity_poly.type
_entity_poly.pdbx_seq_one_letter_code
_entity_poly.pdbx_strand_id
1 'polypeptide(L)'
;MSLASTSSTSSVRCLLNHSRLLPTASHEYSRRHLAAAARAYIDPETDTPLHQPSSPRRPIRSPQEPLLTPLQAQAFLSNILSLPLSHQLSPELSLQILTHKSFRYAHFIRPHGPNSFVSRSNARQNIRARGDIEFQRDFVDESDPTRSNVVFGKQGEDHDHDDNSNLGPTLVSHNARLSFLGRRAISSYLTLFVHSALPTSGSLRNVDFLRGETLDKKLDNMRHVNNLGRTVGDHWHVGEVMRWDKNPTSLESDHAKIKGMVVEATLGGVYTTFGSPAAHRAFHLLVLPRLAHQLRDPGLIELANKMAEGVRRDFGGVLRV
;
A
#
# COMPACT_ATOMS: atom_id res chain seq x y z
N MET A 1 -21.71 29.46 -57.02
CA MET A 1 -22.20 30.00 -55.72
C MET A 1 -21.42 29.27 -54.62
N SER A 2 -20.14 29.51 -54.36
CA SER A 2 -19.46 30.65 -53.70
C SER A 2 -20.22 31.20 -52.49
N LEU A 3 -19.70 30.91 -51.28
CA LEU A 3 -19.64 31.68 -50.01
C LEU A 3 -19.02 30.71 -48.96
N ALA A 4 -17.71 30.73 -48.70
CA ALA A 4 -16.96 31.60 -47.77
C ALA A 4 -17.39 31.46 -46.29
N SER A 5 -16.54 30.85 -45.46
CA SER A 5 -16.48 31.13 -44.02
C SER A 5 -15.06 30.91 -43.49
N THR A 6 -14.67 31.86 -42.65
CA THR A 6 -13.32 32.36 -42.42
C THR A 6 -12.62 31.69 -41.24
N SER A 7 -11.36 31.32 -41.46
CA SER A 7 -10.37 30.93 -40.45
C SER A 7 -9.87 32.16 -39.66
N SER A 8 -10.04 32.15 -38.34
CA SER A 8 -9.48 33.17 -37.44
C SER A 8 -8.25 32.61 -36.71
N THR A 9 -7.06 32.99 -37.16
CA THR A 9 -5.77 32.75 -36.50
C THR A 9 -5.45 33.90 -35.56
N SER A 10 -5.57 33.69 -34.24
CA SER A 10 -5.08 34.63 -33.23
C SER A 10 -3.65 34.29 -32.82
N SER A 11 -2.71 35.03 -33.39
CA SER A 11 -1.29 35.07 -33.04
C SER A 11 -1.08 35.89 -31.77
N VAL A 12 -0.84 35.23 -30.63
CA VAL A 12 -0.45 35.91 -29.38
C VAL A 12 1.08 35.97 -29.29
N ARG A 13 1.62 37.17 -29.53
CA ARG A 13 3.00 37.54 -29.20
C ARG A 13 3.13 37.67 -27.69
N CYS A 14 3.90 36.79 -27.06
CA CYS A 14 4.37 36.99 -25.68
C CYS A 14 5.76 37.61 -25.68
N LEU A 15 5.84 38.81 -25.11
CA LEU A 15 7.06 39.57 -24.84
C LEU A 15 7.86 38.87 -23.74
N LEU A 16 9.10 38.50 -24.07
CA LEU A 16 10.14 38.14 -23.11
C LEU A 16 10.53 39.39 -22.32
N ASN A 17 10.22 39.42 -21.03
CA ASN A 17 10.75 40.42 -20.11
C ASN A 17 11.74 39.74 -19.15
N HIS A 18 13.02 40.04 -19.34
CA HIS A 18 14.10 39.67 -18.45
C HIS A 18 14.08 40.61 -17.23
N SER A 19 14.01 40.05 -16.03
CA SER A 19 14.36 40.77 -14.81
C SER A 19 15.13 39.85 -13.87
N ARG A 20 16.43 40.11 -13.82
CA ARG A 20 17.38 39.63 -12.81
C ARG A 20 16.99 40.21 -11.45
N LEU A 21 16.92 39.39 -10.41
CA LEU A 21 17.10 39.84 -9.03
C LEU A 21 17.87 38.80 -8.20
N LEU A 22 18.64 39.36 -7.27
CA LEU A 22 19.80 38.84 -6.55
C LEU A 22 19.46 37.85 -5.42
N PRO A 23 20.45 37.08 -4.93
CA PRO A 23 20.29 36.20 -3.77
C PRO A 23 20.40 36.98 -2.45
N THR A 24 19.37 36.91 -1.61
CA THR A 24 19.44 37.38 -0.22
C THR A 24 19.89 36.26 0.69
N ALA A 25 21.06 36.46 1.30
CA ALA A 25 21.58 35.68 2.40
C ALA A 25 20.84 36.02 3.70
N SER A 26 20.38 35.00 4.43
CA SER A 26 20.22 35.02 5.90
C SER A 26 19.66 33.69 6.42
N HIS A 27 20.54 32.74 6.73
CA HIS A 27 20.14 31.57 7.52
C HIS A 27 21.27 31.07 8.43
N GLU A 28 21.87 31.98 9.19
CA GLU A 28 22.78 31.67 10.31
C GLU A 28 22.20 32.20 11.63
N TYR A 29 21.10 31.61 12.10
CA TYR A 29 20.64 31.85 13.49
C TYR A 29 19.80 30.70 14.04
N SER A 30 20.30 29.45 13.99
CA SER A 30 19.64 28.32 14.67
C SER A 30 20.54 27.10 14.91
N ARG A 31 21.82 27.31 15.27
CA ARG A 31 22.73 26.21 15.63
C ARG A 31 23.53 26.37 16.93
N ARG A 32 23.35 27.46 17.69
CA ARG A 32 24.12 27.70 18.93
C ARG A 32 23.39 27.35 20.24
N HIS A 33 22.14 26.90 20.21
CA HIS A 33 21.39 26.60 21.45
C HIS A 33 21.17 25.12 21.80
N LEU A 34 21.74 24.17 21.05
CA LEU A 34 21.59 22.73 21.33
C LEU A 34 22.83 22.04 21.94
N ALA A 35 23.93 22.77 22.17
CA ALA A 35 25.18 22.17 22.67
C ALA A 35 25.42 22.34 24.20
N ALA A 36 24.48 22.96 24.93
CA ALA A 36 24.68 23.33 26.35
C ALA A 36 23.97 22.42 27.38
N ALA A 37 23.29 21.35 26.96
CA ALA A 37 22.47 20.51 27.85
C ALA A 37 23.04 19.09 28.11
N ALA A 38 24.33 18.85 27.83
CA ALA A 38 24.93 17.51 27.90
C ALA A 38 26.03 17.34 28.97
N ARG A 39 26.06 18.16 30.03
CA ARG A 39 27.16 18.16 31.01
C ARG A 39 26.78 18.29 32.49
N ALA A 40 25.62 17.77 32.89
CA ALA A 40 25.32 17.66 34.31
C ALA A 40 24.57 16.36 34.56
N TYR A 41 25.30 15.29 34.84
CA TYR A 41 24.93 14.18 35.74
C TYR A 41 26.04 13.13 35.68
N ILE A 42 27.07 13.32 36.50
CA ILE A 42 28.01 12.26 36.91
C ILE A 42 28.03 12.36 38.43
N ASP A 43 27.28 11.47 39.09
CA ASP A 43 27.45 11.16 40.51
C ASP A 43 28.06 9.75 40.61
N PRO A 44 29.09 9.54 41.45
CA PRO A 44 29.66 8.23 41.69
C PRO A 44 28.99 7.53 42.89
N GLU A 45 28.95 6.19 42.78
CA GLU A 45 28.96 5.21 43.87
C GLU A 45 27.73 5.10 44.78
N THR A 46 26.92 4.09 44.50
CA THR A 46 26.16 3.37 45.54
C THR A 46 26.15 1.88 45.20
N ASP A 47 27.09 1.15 45.79
CA ASP A 47 27.15 -0.31 45.76
C ASP A 47 25.87 -0.89 46.35
N THR A 48 25.03 -1.47 45.48
CA THR A 48 23.79 -2.14 45.85
C THR A 48 23.89 -3.61 45.41
N PRO A 49 23.62 -4.59 46.29
CA PRO A 49 23.85 -6.00 46.00
C PRO A 49 22.99 -6.53 44.84
N LEU A 50 23.66 -7.29 43.97
CA LEU A 50 23.12 -7.93 42.76
C LEU A 50 21.99 -8.92 43.09
N HIS A 51 20.75 -8.44 43.04
CA HIS A 51 19.58 -9.31 42.98
C HIS A 51 19.46 -9.90 41.57
N GLN A 52 19.70 -11.21 41.47
CA GLN A 52 19.54 -12.00 40.25
C GLN A 52 18.12 -11.80 39.69
N PRO A 53 17.93 -11.17 38.51
CA PRO A 53 16.60 -10.93 37.99
C PRO A 53 16.00 -12.27 37.57
N SER A 54 14.97 -12.69 38.31
CA SER A 54 14.10 -13.79 37.93
C SER A 54 13.64 -13.56 36.49
N SER A 55 13.93 -14.54 35.62
CA SER A 55 13.61 -14.44 34.20
C SER A 55 12.13 -14.05 34.03
N PRO A 56 11.81 -13.01 33.25
CA PRO A 56 10.43 -12.57 33.10
C PRO A 56 9.61 -13.73 32.55
N ARG A 57 8.69 -14.26 33.38
CA ARG A 57 7.70 -15.25 32.96
C ARG A 57 7.02 -14.67 31.72
N ARG A 58 7.22 -15.32 30.57
CA ARG A 58 6.49 -14.97 29.34
C ARG A 58 5.00 -14.95 29.69
N PRO A 59 4.28 -13.85 29.41
CA PRO A 59 2.86 -13.79 29.65
C PRO A 59 2.21 -14.96 28.93
N ILE A 60 1.50 -15.79 29.70
CA ILE A 60 0.67 -16.88 29.20
C ILE A 60 -0.35 -16.20 28.28
N ARG A 61 -0.19 -16.39 26.97
CA ARG A 61 -1.04 -15.78 25.94
C ARG A 61 -2.48 -16.23 26.23
N SER A 62 -3.38 -15.26 26.36
CA SER A 62 -4.82 -15.41 26.59
C SER A 62 -5.46 -16.39 25.60
N PRO A 63 -6.61 -17.01 25.99
CA PRO A 63 -7.31 -18.03 25.22
C PRO A 63 -7.50 -17.60 23.77
N GLN A 64 -7.21 -18.53 22.86
CA GLN A 64 -7.11 -18.35 21.41
C GLN A 64 -8.24 -17.47 20.87
N GLU A 65 -7.91 -16.26 20.41
CA GLU A 65 -8.84 -15.48 19.60
C GLU A 65 -9.35 -16.34 18.44
N PRO A 66 -10.65 -16.30 18.12
CA PRO A 66 -11.24 -17.14 17.10
C PRO A 66 -10.51 -16.91 15.77
N LEU A 67 -9.94 -17.99 15.24
CA LEU A 67 -9.18 -17.96 14.00
C LEU A 67 -10.14 -17.63 12.84
N LEU A 68 -10.12 -16.38 12.35
CA LEU A 68 -10.98 -15.86 11.27
C LEU A 68 -11.12 -16.87 10.12
N THR A 69 -12.29 -17.46 9.88
CA THR A 69 -12.46 -18.46 8.80
C THR A 69 -12.51 -17.81 7.40
N PRO A 70 -12.23 -18.56 6.31
CA PRO A 70 -12.39 -18.05 4.94
C PRO A 70 -13.79 -17.48 4.64
N LEU A 71 -14.86 -18.13 5.15
CA LEU A 71 -16.23 -17.65 4.98
C LEU A 71 -16.50 -16.36 5.75
N GLN A 72 -15.97 -16.22 6.97
CA GLN A 72 -16.05 -14.97 7.72
C GLN A 72 -15.32 -13.82 7.01
N ALA A 73 -14.15 -14.11 6.44
CA ALA A 73 -13.40 -13.15 5.63
C ALA A 73 -14.19 -12.69 4.39
N GLN A 74 -14.81 -13.63 3.67
CA GLN A 74 -15.67 -13.33 2.52
C GLN A 74 -16.88 -12.48 2.90
N ALA A 75 -17.57 -12.85 3.98
CA ALA A 75 -18.72 -12.11 4.47
C ALA A 75 -18.34 -10.67 4.85
N PHE A 76 -17.21 -10.49 5.54
CA PHE A 76 -16.67 -9.17 5.89
C PHE A 76 -16.38 -8.31 4.65
N LEU A 77 -15.64 -8.84 3.67
CA LEU A 77 -15.32 -8.08 2.46
C LEU A 77 -16.54 -7.81 1.60
N SER A 78 -17.48 -8.76 1.51
CA SER A 78 -18.73 -8.59 0.77
C SER A 78 -19.58 -7.48 1.36
N ASN A 79 -19.60 -7.34 2.69
CA ASN A 79 -20.27 -6.24 3.38
C ASN A 79 -19.63 -4.88 3.05
N ILE A 80 -18.30 -4.76 3.23
CA ILE A 80 -17.57 -3.50 2.96
C ILE A 80 -17.72 -3.06 1.50
N LEU A 81 -17.57 -4.01 0.58
CA LEU A 81 -17.64 -3.75 -0.86
C LEU A 81 -19.09 -3.68 -1.36
N SER A 82 -20.08 -3.97 -0.50
CA SER A 82 -21.50 -4.06 -0.88
C SER A 82 -21.70 -4.94 -2.13
N LEU A 83 -21.04 -6.10 -2.16
CA LEU A 83 -21.07 -7.02 -3.30
C LEU A 83 -22.38 -7.84 -3.32
N PRO A 84 -23.01 -8.03 -4.48
CA PRO A 84 -24.13 -8.95 -4.60
C PRO A 84 -23.64 -10.40 -4.44
N LEU A 85 -24.55 -11.31 -4.04
CA LEU A 85 -24.23 -12.73 -3.86
C LEU A 85 -23.57 -13.38 -5.09
N SER A 86 -23.92 -12.91 -6.29
CA SER A 86 -23.37 -13.41 -7.55
C SER A 86 -21.93 -12.99 -7.85
N HIS A 87 -21.40 -11.96 -7.16
CA HIS A 87 -20.09 -11.38 -7.42
C HIS A 87 -19.23 -11.30 -6.14
N GLN A 88 -19.38 -12.26 -5.23
CA GLN A 88 -18.53 -12.32 -4.04
C GLN A 88 -17.12 -12.80 -4.42
N LEU A 89 -16.10 -12.26 -3.74
CA LEU A 89 -14.75 -12.80 -3.82
C LEU A 89 -14.74 -14.23 -3.28
N SER A 90 -13.85 -15.10 -3.78
CA SER A 90 -13.75 -16.45 -3.23
C SER A 90 -13.35 -16.43 -1.75
N PRO A 91 -13.78 -17.40 -0.92
CA PRO A 91 -13.43 -17.45 0.50
C PRO A 91 -11.91 -17.44 0.75
N GLU A 92 -11.15 -18.18 -0.06
CA GLU A 92 -9.69 -18.25 0.06
C GLU A 92 -9.00 -16.94 -0.33
N LEU A 93 -9.46 -16.27 -1.39
CA LEU A 93 -8.93 -14.95 -1.76
C LEU A 93 -9.24 -13.91 -0.68
N SER A 94 -10.44 -13.97 -0.11
CA SER A 94 -10.86 -13.07 0.97
C SER A 94 -9.98 -13.25 2.20
N LEU A 95 -9.68 -14.50 2.55
CA LEU A 95 -8.75 -14.83 3.63
C LEU A 95 -7.33 -14.33 3.32
N GLN A 96 -6.86 -14.52 2.08
CA GLN A 96 -5.56 -14.05 1.63
C GLN A 96 -5.43 -12.53 1.75
N ILE A 97 -6.45 -11.77 1.34
CA ILE A 97 -6.50 -10.29 1.43
C ILE A 97 -6.30 -9.83 2.88
N LEU A 98 -6.97 -10.50 3.83
CA LEU A 98 -6.93 -10.18 5.25
C LEU A 98 -5.70 -10.76 5.98
N THR A 99 -4.85 -11.54 5.31
CA THR A 99 -3.68 -12.18 5.93
C THR A 99 -2.38 -11.44 5.60
N HIS A 100 -1.77 -10.87 6.62
CA HIS A 100 -0.48 -10.19 6.50
C HIS A 100 0.69 -11.20 6.53
N LYS A 101 1.82 -10.87 5.88
CA LYS A 101 3.03 -11.72 5.86
C LYS A 101 3.56 -12.07 7.26
N SER A 102 3.30 -11.22 8.27
CA SER A 102 3.78 -11.46 9.64
C SER A 102 3.10 -12.63 10.34
N PHE A 103 1.87 -12.97 9.93
CA PHE A 103 1.10 -14.08 10.49
C PHE A 103 1.84 -15.43 10.37
N ARG A 104 2.73 -15.58 9.39
CA ARG A 104 3.52 -16.82 9.23
C ARG A 104 4.53 -17.04 10.35
N TYR A 105 5.13 -15.96 10.87
CA TYR A 105 6.29 -16.08 11.75
C TYR A 105 5.93 -16.59 13.15
N ALA A 106 4.73 -16.32 13.68
CA ALA A 106 4.36 -16.89 14.98
C ALA A 106 3.85 -18.33 14.89
N HIS A 107 3.29 -18.72 13.74
CA HIS A 107 2.72 -20.06 13.57
C HIS A 107 3.77 -21.11 13.18
N PHE A 108 4.88 -20.73 12.53
CA PHE A 108 5.96 -21.68 12.21
C PHE A 108 6.82 -22.07 13.43
N ILE A 109 6.84 -21.24 14.49
CA ILE A 109 7.71 -21.46 15.66
C ILE A 109 7.05 -22.37 16.71
N ARG A 110 5.87 -22.94 16.46
CA ARG A 110 5.33 -24.01 17.32
C ARG A 110 5.80 -25.36 16.78
N PRO A 111 6.92 -25.94 17.26
CA PRO A 111 7.22 -27.32 16.94
C PRO A 111 6.05 -28.17 17.41
N HIS A 112 5.48 -28.93 16.47
CA HIS A 112 4.49 -29.95 16.77
C HIS A 112 5.12 -31.01 17.68
N GLY A 113 4.73 -30.99 18.96
CA GLY A 113 4.85 -32.11 19.89
C GLY A 113 6.25 -32.39 20.46
N PRO A 114 6.32 -32.91 21.70
CA PRO A 114 7.57 -33.29 22.36
C PRO A 114 8.28 -34.55 21.79
N ASN A 115 7.78 -35.16 20.72
CA ASN A 115 8.30 -36.45 20.22
C ASN A 115 9.20 -36.38 18.97
N SER A 116 9.48 -35.21 18.40
CA SER A 116 10.41 -35.10 17.26
C SER A 116 11.79 -34.57 17.70
N PHE A 117 12.50 -35.34 18.54
CA PHE A 117 13.94 -35.19 18.72
C PHE A 117 14.66 -35.78 17.51
N VAL A 118 14.69 -35.03 16.39
CA VAL A 118 15.63 -35.31 15.30
C VAL A 118 16.68 -34.20 15.32
N SER A 119 17.93 -34.61 15.51
CA SER A 119 19.13 -33.79 15.69
C SER A 119 19.22 -32.59 14.75
N ARG A 120 19.21 -31.39 15.34
CA ARG A 120 19.44 -30.09 14.68
C ARG A 120 20.93 -29.76 14.50
N SER A 121 21.74 -30.71 14.03
CA SER A 121 23.17 -30.45 13.77
C SER A 121 23.45 -29.85 12.38
N ASN A 122 22.52 -29.92 11.41
CA ASN A 122 22.85 -29.58 10.01
C ASN A 122 22.29 -28.25 9.47
N ALA A 123 21.47 -27.51 10.23
CA ALA A 123 20.82 -26.30 9.71
C ALA A 123 21.71 -25.02 9.70
N ARG A 124 22.94 -25.09 10.24
CA ARG A 124 23.84 -23.92 10.36
C ARG A 124 24.83 -23.73 9.21
N GLN A 125 24.94 -24.66 8.25
CA GLN A 125 25.95 -24.55 7.18
C GLN A 125 25.45 -23.88 5.88
N ASN A 126 24.14 -23.68 5.68
CA ASN A 126 23.62 -23.21 4.39
C ASN A 126 23.39 -21.68 4.24
N ILE A 127 23.82 -20.85 5.20
CA ILE A 127 23.62 -19.39 5.15
C ILE A 127 24.91 -18.63 4.74
N ARG A 128 26.05 -19.31 4.55
CA ARG A 128 27.34 -18.65 4.27
C ARG A 128 27.78 -18.62 2.79
N ALA A 129 26.90 -18.95 1.86
CA ALA A 129 27.23 -19.04 0.42
C ALA A 129 26.30 -18.24 -0.51
N ARG A 130 25.92 -17.02 -0.12
CA ARG A 130 25.35 -16.03 -1.05
C ARG A 130 26.07 -14.70 -0.88
N GLY A 131 27.21 -14.60 -1.56
CA GLY A 131 27.90 -13.33 -1.81
C GLY A 131 27.06 -12.43 -2.72
N ASP A 132 27.14 -11.15 -2.41
CA ASP A 132 27.31 -10.03 -3.34
C ASP A 132 26.58 -10.16 -4.69
N ILE A 133 25.35 -9.62 -4.73
CA ILE A 133 24.73 -9.16 -5.97
C ILE A 133 24.76 -7.64 -5.92
N GLU A 134 25.81 -7.11 -6.54
CA GLU A 134 25.97 -5.72 -6.92
C GLU A 134 24.85 -5.34 -7.90
N PHE A 135 24.02 -4.36 -7.52
CA PHE A 135 22.88 -3.91 -8.33
C PHE A 135 23.37 -2.85 -9.31
N GLN A 136 24.05 -3.28 -10.37
CA GLN A 136 24.37 -2.44 -11.52
C GLN A 136 23.06 -2.06 -12.23
N ARG A 137 22.71 -0.77 -12.22
CA ARG A 137 21.61 -0.22 -13.01
C ARG A 137 22.13 0.07 -14.41
N ASP A 138 21.94 -0.86 -15.33
CA ASP A 138 22.06 -0.58 -16.75
C ASP A 138 20.75 0.00 -17.27
N PHE A 139 20.85 1.27 -17.65
CA PHE A 139 19.85 2.07 -18.34
C PHE A 139 19.90 1.68 -19.82
N VAL A 140 18.90 0.94 -20.30
CA VAL A 140 18.74 0.64 -21.73
C VAL A 140 17.79 1.66 -22.34
N ASP A 141 18.34 2.44 -23.26
CA ASP A 141 17.64 3.35 -24.18
C ASP A 141 17.01 2.50 -25.29
N GLU A 142 15.68 2.43 -25.31
CA GLU A 142 14.92 1.58 -26.24
C GLU A 142 14.17 2.46 -27.25
N SER A 143 14.80 2.65 -28.41
CA SER A 143 14.19 3.19 -29.62
C SER A 143 14.54 2.31 -30.82
N ASP A 144 13.78 1.24 -31.05
CA ASP A 144 13.72 0.59 -32.36
C ASP A 144 12.37 -0.11 -32.63
N PRO A 145 11.55 0.39 -33.58
CA PRO A 145 10.26 -0.19 -33.92
C PRO A 145 10.35 -1.07 -35.17
N THR A 146 11.18 -2.12 -35.19
CA THR A 146 11.11 -3.15 -36.23
C THR A 146 11.50 -4.54 -35.73
N ARG A 147 10.55 -5.29 -35.14
CA ARG A 147 10.69 -6.76 -35.11
C ARG A 147 9.38 -7.51 -35.31
N SER A 148 9.41 -8.25 -36.40
CA SER A 148 8.37 -9.03 -37.03
C SER A 148 8.05 -10.34 -36.31
N ASN A 149 6.76 -10.71 -36.40
CA ASN A 149 6.16 -12.03 -36.37
C ASN A 149 7.07 -13.23 -36.05
N VAL A 150 6.91 -13.79 -34.84
CA VAL A 150 7.27 -15.18 -34.55
C VAL A 150 5.99 -16.01 -34.53
N VAL A 151 5.93 -16.90 -35.51
CA VAL A 151 4.97 -17.97 -35.72
C VAL A 151 5.07 -18.96 -34.55
N PHE A 152 3.97 -19.17 -33.82
CA PHE A 152 3.85 -20.27 -32.85
C PHE A 152 3.17 -21.46 -33.51
N GLY A 153 3.89 -22.57 -33.62
CA GLY A 153 3.35 -23.84 -34.08
C GLY A 153 3.98 -25.02 -33.34
N LYS A 154 3.09 -25.98 -32.99
CA LYS A 154 3.33 -27.41 -32.69
C LYS A 154 4.06 -27.76 -31.39
N GLN A 155 3.87 -28.91 -30.75
CA GLN A 155 2.85 -29.99 -30.67
C GLN A 155 3.43 -30.96 -29.61
N GLY A 156 2.58 -31.49 -28.72
CA GLY A 156 2.67 -32.77 -28.01
C GLY A 156 4.00 -33.29 -27.44
N GLU A 157 4.06 -33.38 -26.11
CA GLU A 157 4.70 -34.50 -25.40
C GLU A 157 3.85 -34.84 -24.17
N ASP A 158 3.28 -36.05 -24.18
CA ASP A 158 2.62 -36.67 -23.02
C ASP A 158 3.72 -37.15 -22.07
N HIS A 159 3.86 -36.47 -20.93
CA HIS A 159 4.79 -36.84 -19.87
C HIS A 159 3.99 -37.16 -18.61
N ASP A 160 3.95 -38.44 -18.26
CA ASP A 160 3.37 -38.96 -17.02
C ASP A 160 4.05 -38.28 -15.83
N HIS A 161 3.34 -37.35 -15.20
CA HIS A 161 3.82 -36.61 -14.03
C HIS A 161 3.52 -37.41 -12.76
N ASP A 162 4.58 -37.96 -12.18
CA ASP A 162 4.62 -38.50 -10.81
C ASP A 162 4.05 -37.49 -9.80
N ASP A 163 2.90 -37.87 -9.20
CA ASP A 163 2.26 -37.25 -8.06
C ASP A 163 3.14 -37.33 -6.80
N ASN A 164 4.16 -36.47 -6.71
CA ASN A 164 4.93 -36.25 -5.49
C ASN A 164 4.50 -34.95 -4.81
N SER A 165 3.21 -34.82 -4.50
CA SER A 165 2.65 -33.74 -3.69
C SER A 165 2.88 -33.95 -2.19
N ASN A 166 4.09 -34.35 -1.80
CA ASN A 166 4.48 -34.53 -0.41
C ASN A 166 4.78 -33.16 0.24
N LEU A 167 3.68 -32.43 0.48
CA LEU A 167 3.40 -31.43 1.51
C LEU A 167 4.61 -30.88 2.28
N GLY A 168 5.45 -30.12 1.57
CA GLY A 168 6.16 -29.00 2.20
C GLY A 168 5.15 -28.08 2.92
N PRO A 169 5.56 -27.39 4.00
CA PRO A 169 4.66 -26.59 4.83
C PRO A 169 3.78 -25.70 3.96
N THR A 170 2.47 -25.97 3.98
CA THR A 170 1.45 -25.30 3.18
C THR A 170 1.63 -23.79 3.32
N LEU A 171 2.14 -23.17 2.27
CA LEU A 171 2.64 -21.80 2.28
C LEU A 171 1.45 -20.83 2.41
N VAL A 172 0.98 -20.56 3.64
CA VAL A 172 -0.25 -19.77 3.92
C VAL A 172 -0.29 -18.50 3.08
N SER A 173 -1.24 -18.41 2.16
CA SER A 173 -1.32 -17.27 1.23
C SER A 173 -1.41 -15.94 1.99
N HIS A 174 -0.75 -14.91 1.49
CA HIS A 174 -0.68 -13.59 2.14
C HIS A 174 -0.87 -12.46 1.14
N ASN A 175 -1.13 -11.26 1.66
CA ASN A 175 -1.64 -10.15 0.87
C ASN A 175 -0.58 -9.33 0.12
N ALA A 176 0.73 -9.60 0.25
CA ALA A 176 1.79 -8.72 -0.28
C ALA A 176 1.66 -8.41 -1.78
N ARG A 177 1.36 -9.42 -2.61
CA ARG A 177 1.17 -9.23 -4.07
C ARG A 177 -0.08 -8.39 -4.38
N LEU A 178 -1.17 -8.61 -3.65
CA LEU A 178 -2.41 -7.87 -3.81
C LEU A 178 -2.25 -6.41 -3.34
N SER A 179 -1.59 -6.19 -2.20
CA SER A 179 -1.26 -4.84 -1.70
C SER A 179 -0.43 -4.06 -2.72
N PHE A 180 0.55 -4.71 -3.36
CA PHE A 180 1.35 -4.07 -4.40
C PHE A 180 0.51 -3.59 -5.59
N LEU A 181 -0.40 -4.42 -6.08
CA LEU A 181 -1.32 -4.05 -7.17
C LEU A 181 -2.27 -2.92 -6.74
N GLY A 182 -2.85 -3.02 -5.55
CA GLY A 182 -3.73 -2.00 -5.01
C GLY A 182 -3.05 -0.65 -4.80
N ARG A 183 -1.79 -0.64 -4.34
CA ARG A 183 -1.01 0.59 -4.21
C ARG A 183 -0.88 1.32 -5.55
N ARG A 184 -0.58 0.59 -6.62
CA ARG A 184 -0.50 1.13 -7.98
C ARG A 184 -1.85 1.68 -8.43
N ALA A 185 -2.93 0.92 -8.21
CA ALA A 185 -4.29 1.34 -8.54
C ALA A 185 -4.69 2.64 -7.79
N ILE A 186 -4.51 2.69 -6.47
CA ILE A 186 -4.78 3.90 -5.65
C ILE A 186 -3.99 5.10 -6.18
N SER A 187 -2.69 4.92 -6.44
CA SER A 187 -1.85 6.00 -6.96
C SER A 187 -2.37 6.52 -8.29
N SER A 188 -2.65 5.64 -9.25
CA SER A 188 -3.14 6.04 -10.57
C SER A 188 -4.50 6.72 -10.48
N TYR A 189 -5.45 6.17 -9.72
CA TYR A 189 -6.80 6.71 -9.63
C TYR A 189 -6.85 8.05 -8.87
N LEU A 190 -6.03 8.22 -7.82
CA LEU A 190 -5.91 9.50 -7.12
C LEU A 190 -5.31 10.58 -8.04
N THR A 191 -4.26 10.26 -8.80
CA THR A 191 -3.68 11.20 -9.77
C THR A 191 -4.68 11.59 -10.84
N LEU A 192 -5.42 10.62 -11.40
CA LEU A 192 -6.48 10.89 -12.38
C LEU A 192 -7.58 11.78 -11.82
N PHE A 193 -8.02 11.51 -10.58
CA PHE A 193 -9.00 12.35 -9.89
C PHE A 193 -8.52 13.80 -9.78
N VAL A 194 -7.31 14.01 -9.25
CA VAL A 194 -6.74 15.35 -9.06
C VAL A 194 -6.56 16.08 -10.39
N HIS A 195 -6.09 15.37 -11.42
CA HIS A 195 -5.95 15.95 -12.76
C HIS A 195 -7.30 16.32 -13.38
N SER A 196 -8.35 15.53 -13.15
CA SER A 196 -9.70 15.87 -13.64
C SER A 196 -10.33 17.03 -12.88
N ALA A 197 -9.93 17.24 -11.62
CA ALA A 197 -10.46 18.27 -10.74
C ALA A 197 -9.83 19.64 -10.98
N LEU A 198 -8.55 19.67 -11.37
CA LEU A 198 -7.77 20.88 -11.52
C LEU A 198 -7.64 21.22 -13.01
N PRO A 199 -8.41 22.20 -13.53
CA PRO A 199 -8.29 22.61 -14.93
C PRO A 199 -6.87 23.09 -15.23
N THR A 200 -6.37 22.73 -16.41
CA THR A 200 -4.96 22.81 -16.85
C THR A 200 -4.39 24.24 -16.97
N SER A 201 -5.10 25.29 -16.60
CA SER A 201 -4.76 26.67 -16.97
C SER A 201 -4.74 27.61 -15.76
N GLY A 202 -3.53 27.86 -15.23
CA GLY A 202 -3.21 29.03 -14.40
C GLY A 202 -3.47 28.93 -12.90
N SER A 203 -4.61 28.38 -12.47
CA SER A 203 -4.99 28.38 -11.03
C SER A 203 -4.12 27.46 -10.17
N LEU A 204 -3.50 26.43 -10.77
CA LEU A 204 -2.59 25.49 -10.10
C LEU A 204 -1.34 26.14 -9.49
N ARG A 205 -0.93 27.31 -9.99
CA ARG A 205 0.24 28.05 -9.45
C ARG A 205 -0.12 28.89 -8.23
N ASN A 206 -1.40 29.22 -8.04
CA ASN A 206 -1.89 30.08 -6.96
C ASN A 206 -2.70 29.35 -5.89
N VAL A 207 -3.08 28.08 -6.11
CA VAL A 207 -3.23 27.16 -4.97
C VAL A 207 -1.83 26.88 -4.45
N ASP A 208 -1.31 27.89 -3.75
CA ASP A 208 -0.46 27.67 -2.59
C ASP A 208 -1.22 26.60 -1.81
N PHE A 209 -0.80 25.33 -1.91
CA PHE A 209 -1.27 24.25 -1.04
C PHE A 209 -0.68 24.47 0.37
N LEU A 210 -0.75 25.72 0.83
CA LEU A 210 -0.63 26.36 2.12
C LEU A 210 0.39 25.71 3.05
N ARG A 211 1.66 25.64 2.59
CA ARG A 211 2.91 25.50 3.38
C ARG A 211 4.17 25.26 2.54
N GLY A 212 4.13 25.42 1.21
CA GLY A 212 5.30 25.19 0.35
C GLY A 212 5.63 23.73 0.06
N GLU A 213 4.74 22.78 0.34
CA GLU A 213 4.90 21.40 -0.12
C GLU A 213 4.35 21.23 -1.54
N THR A 214 5.05 20.45 -2.37
CA THR A 214 4.58 20.13 -3.72
C THR A 214 3.32 19.26 -3.66
N LEU A 215 2.44 19.40 -4.66
CA LEU A 215 1.24 18.57 -4.80
C LEU A 215 1.59 17.08 -4.73
N ASP A 216 2.67 16.67 -5.41
CA ASP A 216 3.14 15.28 -5.39
C ASP A 216 3.45 14.80 -3.97
N LYS A 217 4.19 15.59 -3.17
CA LYS A 217 4.49 15.22 -1.78
C LYS A 217 3.22 15.07 -0.95
N LYS A 218 2.21 15.91 -1.20
CA LYS A 218 0.91 15.79 -0.53
C LYS A 218 0.15 14.54 -0.96
N LEU A 219 0.12 14.22 -2.25
CA LEU A 219 -0.49 12.98 -2.75
C LEU A 219 0.23 11.74 -2.22
N ASP A 220 1.56 11.81 -2.11
CA ASP A 220 2.41 10.78 -1.51
C ASP A 220 2.10 10.57 -0.04
N ASN A 221 1.93 11.65 0.71
CA ASN A 221 1.50 11.61 2.10
C ASN A 221 0.09 11.01 2.21
N MET A 222 -0.85 11.38 1.34
CA MET A 222 -2.22 10.85 1.39
C MET A 222 -2.28 9.35 1.08
N ARG A 223 -1.54 8.90 0.05
CA ARG A 223 -1.46 7.48 -0.33
C ARG A 223 -0.55 6.66 0.58
N HIS A 224 0.13 7.29 1.54
CA HIS A 224 1.01 6.60 2.46
C HIS A 224 0.23 5.52 3.22
N VAL A 225 0.77 4.30 3.25
CA VAL A 225 0.11 3.11 3.81
C VAL A 225 -0.39 3.32 5.25
N ASN A 226 0.37 4.02 6.09
CA ASN A 226 -0.05 4.32 7.47
C ASN A 226 -1.28 5.24 7.51
N ASN A 227 -1.41 6.17 6.56
CA ASN A 227 -2.54 7.08 6.50
C ASN A 227 -3.78 6.34 5.98
N LEU A 228 -3.63 5.50 4.96
CA LEU A 228 -4.69 4.58 4.52
C LEU A 228 -5.20 3.71 5.67
N GLY A 229 -4.31 3.16 6.49
CA GLY A 229 -4.72 2.33 7.63
C GLY A 229 -5.38 3.09 8.77
N ARG A 230 -5.07 4.39 8.94
CA ARG A 230 -5.70 5.26 9.96
C ARG A 230 -7.05 5.83 9.51
N THR A 231 -7.22 6.10 8.22
CA THR A 231 -8.46 6.70 7.71
C THR A 231 -9.42 5.64 7.19
N VAL A 232 -8.99 4.87 6.19
CA VAL A 232 -9.81 3.87 5.52
C VAL A 232 -9.87 2.59 6.34
N GLY A 233 -8.71 2.11 6.83
CA GLY A 233 -8.60 0.85 7.56
C GLY A 233 -9.36 0.85 8.90
N ASP A 234 -9.33 1.97 9.63
CA ASP A 234 -10.12 2.15 10.86
C ASP A 234 -11.61 2.22 10.57
N HIS A 235 -12.02 2.99 9.55
CA HIS A 235 -13.43 3.07 9.16
C HIS A 235 -13.99 1.71 8.71
N TRP A 236 -13.16 0.86 8.11
CA TRP A 236 -13.56 -0.49 7.68
C TRP A 236 -13.48 -1.53 8.80
N HIS A 237 -13.03 -1.16 10.01
CA HIS A 237 -12.83 -2.11 11.12
C HIS A 237 -11.91 -3.29 10.76
N VAL A 238 -10.95 -3.07 9.86
CA VAL A 238 -10.06 -4.14 9.37
C VAL A 238 -9.18 -4.70 10.48
N GLY A 239 -8.84 -3.86 11.48
CA GLY A 239 -8.02 -4.27 12.62
C GLY A 239 -8.62 -5.40 13.45
N GLU A 240 -9.95 -5.57 13.41
CA GLU A 240 -10.70 -6.57 14.17
C GLU A 240 -10.71 -7.95 13.50
N VAL A 241 -10.54 -7.99 12.18
CA VAL A 241 -10.65 -9.22 11.38
C VAL A 241 -9.34 -9.66 10.73
N MET A 242 -8.36 -8.76 10.58
CA MET A 242 -7.13 -9.11 9.86
C MET A 242 -6.26 -10.10 10.65
N ARG A 243 -5.65 -11.06 9.94
CA ARG A 243 -4.71 -12.02 10.50
C ARG A 243 -3.30 -11.47 10.44
N TRP A 244 -2.75 -11.13 11.61
CA TRP A 244 -1.38 -10.65 11.74
C TRP A 244 -0.83 -10.99 13.11
N ASP A 245 0.50 -11.12 13.21
CA ASP A 245 1.18 -11.24 14.49
C ASP A 245 1.92 -9.95 14.83
N LYS A 246 1.71 -9.48 16.07
CA LYS A 246 2.54 -8.44 16.68
C LYS A 246 3.90 -9.04 17.00
N ASN A 247 4.90 -8.74 16.17
CA ASN A 247 6.27 -9.12 16.47
C ASN A 247 6.95 -7.99 17.25
N PRO A 248 7.19 -8.12 18.58
CA PRO A 248 7.82 -7.07 19.37
C PRO A 248 9.22 -6.68 18.86
N THR A 249 9.89 -7.54 18.08
CA THR A 249 11.22 -7.26 17.51
C THR A 249 11.16 -6.65 16.11
N SER A 250 10.00 -6.61 15.46
CA SER A 250 9.90 -6.07 14.11
C SER A 250 9.65 -4.56 14.15
N LEU A 251 10.53 -3.80 13.50
CA LEU A 251 10.32 -2.39 13.19
C LEU A 251 9.06 -2.15 12.33
N GLU A 252 8.50 -3.19 11.69
CA GLU A 252 7.30 -3.09 10.85
C GLU A 252 5.97 -3.30 11.60
N SER A 253 5.98 -3.28 12.93
CA SER A 253 4.82 -3.59 13.79
C SER A 253 3.73 -2.51 13.86
N ASP A 254 3.79 -1.53 12.98
CA ASP A 254 2.79 -0.46 12.94
C ASP A 254 1.44 -1.04 12.55
N HIS A 255 0.53 -1.15 13.51
CA HIS A 255 -0.84 -1.61 13.29
C HIS A 255 -1.55 -0.83 12.17
N ALA A 256 -1.26 0.47 12.06
CA ALA A 256 -1.70 1.33 10.97
C ALA A 256 -1.15 0.88 9.60
N LYS A 257 0.14 0.52 9.53
CA LYS A 257 0.76 0.01 8.29
C LYS A 257 0.04 -1.24 7.80
N ILE A 258 -0.22 -2.18 8.70
CA ILE A 258 -0.81 -3.48 8.34
C ILE A 258 -2.27 -3.28 7.87
N LYS A 259 -3.06 -2.47 8.57
CA LYS A 259 -4.41 -2.08 8.10
C LYS A 259 -4.36 -1.45 6.71
N GLY A 260 -3.41 -0.53 6.48
CA GLY A 260 -3.22 0.10 5.17
C GLY A 260 -2.88 -0.90 4.07
N MET A 261 -2.03 -1.88 4.36
CA MET A 261 -1.71 -2.95 3.41
C MET A 261 -2.92 -3.82 3.07
N VAL A 262 -3.81 -4.06 4.04
CA VAL A 262 -5.07 -4.77 3.78
C VAL A 262 -6.00 -3.93 2.89
N VAL A 263 -6.11 -2.62 3.12
CA VAL A 263 -6.88 -1.72 2.23
C VAL A 263 -6.33 -1.77 0.79
N GLU A 264 -5.01 -1.68 0.63
CA GLU A 264 -4.36 -1.86 -0.68
C GLU A 264 -4.71 -3.24 -1.25
N ALA A 265 -4.60 -4.31 -0.46
CA ALA A 265 -4.88 -5.67 -0.91
C ALA A 265 -6.33 -5.89 -1.33
N THR A 266 -7.29 -5.29 -0.64
CA THR A 266 -8.71 -5.35 -1.00
C THR A 266 -8.91 -4.75 -2.39
N LEU A 267 -8.35 -3.57 -2.67
CA LEU A 267 -8.46 -2.96 -3.99
C LEU A 267 -7.70 -3.76 -5.06
N GLY A 268 -6.54 -4.33 -4.72
CA GLY A 268 -5.80 -5.24 -5.60
C GLY A 268 -6.59 -6.52 -5.92
N GLY A 269 -7.30 -7.09 -4.95
CA GLY A 269 -8.18 -8.25 -5.12
C GLY A 269 -9.38 -7.95 -6.01
N VAL A 270 -9.99 -6.78 -5.85
CA VAL A 270 -11.04 -6.29 -6.76
C VAL A 270 -10.47 -6.13 -8.17
N TYR A 271 -9.28 -5.53 -8.32
CA TYR A 271 -8.64 -5.34 -9.62
C TYR A 271 -8.38 -6.67 -10.34
N THR A 272 -7.87 -7.69 -9.63
CA THR A 272 -7.56 -8.99 -10.24
C THR A 272 -8.79 -9.81 -10.57
N THR A 273 -9.86 -9.69 -9.78
CA THR A 273 -11.08 -10.51 -9.94
C THR A 273 -12.08 -9.88 -10.91
N PHE A 274 -12.19 -8.55 -10.87
CA PHE A 274 -13.26 -7.78 -11.52
C PHE A 274 -12.74 -6.73 -12.50
N GLY A 275 -11.41 -6.58 -12.63
CA GLY A 275 -10.77 -5.68 -13.57
C GLY A 275 -10.66 -4.22 -13.09
N SER A 276 -9.98 -3.41 -13.91
CA SER A 276 -9.70 -2.00 -13.63
C SER A 276 -10.97 -1.14 -13.46
N PRO A 277 -12.02 -1.26 -14.30
CA PRO A 277 -13.23 -0.44 -14.12
C PRO A 277 -13.91 -0.64 -12.77
N ALA A 278 -14.01 -1.89 -12.29
CA ALA A 278 -14.59 -2.19 -10.97
C ALA A 278 -13.72 -1.63 -9.83
N ALA A 279 -12.39 -1.79 -9.91
CA ALA A 279 -11.46 -1.22 -8.93
C ALA A 279 -11.52 0.31 -8.89
N HIS A 280 -11.64 0.96 -10.05
CA HIS A 280 -11.80 2.42 -10.13
C HIS A 280 -13.09 2.88 -9.45
N ARG A 281 -14.22 2.19 -9.68
CA ARG A 281 -15.48 2.47 -8.97
C ARG A 281 -15.33 2.27 -7.46
N ALA A 282 -14.73 1.16 -7.03
CA ALA A 282 -14.50 0.87 -5.62
C ALA A 282 -13.67 1.97 -4.94
N PHE A 283 -12.63 2.48 -5.63
CA PHE A 283 -11.84 3.59 -5.17
C PHE A 283 -12.69 4.85 -4.93
N HIS A 284 -13.48 5.27 -5.91
CA HIS A 284 -14.34 6.48 -5.80
C HIS A 284 -15.44 6.34 -4.76
N LEU A 285 -15.98 5.15 -4.56
CA LEU A 285 -17.06 4.91 -3.60
C LEU A 285 -16.57 4.77 -2.15
N LEU A 286 -15.44 4.08 -1.94
CA LEU A 286 -15.06 3.58 -0.63
C LEU A 286 -13.79 4.22 -0.08
N VAL A 287 -12.82 4.53 -0.94
CA VAL A 287 -11.48 5.01 -0.54
C VAL A 287 -11.41 6.53 -0.62
N LEU A 288 -11.73 7.11 -1.77
CA LEU A 288 -11.57 8.54 -2.04
C LEU A 288 -12.34 9.43 -1.06
N PRO A 289 -13.62 9.18 -0.71
CA PRO A 289 -14.35 10.05 0.22
C PRO A 289 -13.69 10.12 1.60
N ARG A 290 -12.99 9.06 2.02
CA ARG A 290 -12.27 8.99 3.30
C ARG A 290 -10.93 9.72 3.24
N LEU A 291 -10.28 9.71 2.08
CA LEU A 291 -9.06 10.48 1.83
C LEU A 291 -9.34 11.96 1.59
N ALA A 292 -10.53 12.32 1.10
CA ALA A 292 -10.87 13.69 0.72
C ALA A 292 -10.67 14.70 1.86
N HIS A 293 -10.94 14.30 3.11
CA HIS A 293 -10.69 15.15 4.28
C HIS A 293 -9.22 15.59 4.42
N GLN A 294 -8.26 14.83 3.87
CA GLN A 294 -6.83 15.19 3.86
C GLN A 294 -6.47 16.19 2.77
N LEU A 295 -7.32 16.38 1.75
CA LEU A 295 -7.09 17.37 0.69
C LEU A 295 -7.18 18.80 1.22
N ARG A 296 -7.90 19.04 2.33
CA ARG A 296 -8.09 20.37 2.96
C ARG A 296 -8.64 21.46 2.04
N ASP A 297 -9.11 21.09 0.84
CA ASP A 297 -9.76 21.98 -0.12
C ASP A 297 -11.24 21.60 -0.16
N PRO A 298 -12.17 22.50 0.23
CA PRO A 298 -13.59 22.21 0.19
C PRO A 298 -14.08 21.85 -1.21
N GLY A 299 -13.54 22.46 -2.27
CA GLY A 299 -13.96 22.18 -3.65
C GLY A 299 -13.60 20.76 -4.09
N LEU A 300 -12.41 20.28 -3.71
CA LEU A 300 -12.01 18.89 -3.98
C LEU A 300 -12.81 17.88 -3.14
N ILE A 301 -13.17 18.24 -1.91
CA ILE A 301 -14.02 17.40 -1.06
C ILE A 301 -15.42 17.27 -1.66
N GLU A 302 -16.03 18.38 -2.08
CA GLU A 302 -17.32 18.39 -2.77
C GLU A 302 -17.28 17.59 -4.07
N LEU A 303 -16.21 17.74 -4.86
CA LEU A 303 -16.05 17.00 -6.10
C LEU A 303 -15.89 15.50 -5.87
N ALA A 304 -15.11 15.08 -4.86
CA ALA A 304 -14.96 13.67 -4.49
C ALA A 304 -16.31 13.05 -4.09
N ASN A 305 -17.11 13.77 -3.30
CA ASN A 305 -18.45 13.34 -2.91
C ASN A 305 -19.40 13.27 -4.12
N LYS A 306 -19.36 14.28 -5.00
CA LYS A 306 -20.14 14.31 -6.24
C LYS A 306 -19.80 13.15 -7.17
N MET A 307 -18.52 12.79 -7.31
CA MET A 307 -18.10 11.62 -8.09
C MET A 307 -18.61 10.32 -7.46
N ALA A 308 -18.51 10.18 -6.13
CA ALA A 308 -19.06 9.03 -5.43
C ALA A 308 -20.57 8.89 -5.65
N GLU A 309 -21.33 10.00 -5.56
CA GLU A 309 -22.77 10.02 -5.85
C GLU A 309 -23.09 9.69 -7.31
N GLY A 310 -22.31 10.21 -8.26
CA GLY A 310 -22.43 9.87 -9.68
C GLY A 310 -22.26 8.36 -9.91
N VAL A 311 -21.20 7.76 -9.34
CA VAL A 311 -20.98 6.31 -9.43
C VAL A 311 -22.11 5.53 -8.74
N ARG A 312 -22.64 6.00 -7.59
CA ARG A 312 -23.78 5.35 -6.95
C ARG A 312 -25.04 5.40 -7.82
N ARG A 313 -25.32 6.53 -8.45
CA ARG A 313 -26.48 6.70 -9.33
C ARG A 313 -26.38 5.79 -10.56
N ASP A 314 -25.22 5.76 -11.19
CA ASP A 314 -25.04 5.05 -12.46
C ASP A 314 -24.98 3.53 -12.26
N PHE A 315 -24.52 3.05 -11.10
CA PHE A 315 -24.34 1.61 -10.81
C PHE A 315 -25.23 1.06 -9.68
N GLY A 316 -26.13 1.88 -9.14
CA GLY A 316 -27.08 1.50 -8.08
C GLY A 316 -26.46 1.31 -6.70
N GLY A 317 -25.32 1.96 -6.41
CA GLY A 317 -24.62 1.89 -5.12
C GLY A 317 -23.94 0.55 -4.81
N VAL A 318 -24.18 -0.46 -5.63
CA VAL A 318 -23.55 -1.78 -5.57
C VAL A 318 -22.37 -1.77 -6.54
N LEU A 319 -21.26 -2.41 -6.16
CA LEU A 319 -20.21 -2.76 -7.12
C LEU A 319 -20.76 -3.80 -8.10
N ARG A 320 -21.55 -3.35 -9.08
CA ARG A 320 -21.87 -4.14 -10.27
C ARG A 320 -20.59 -4.23 -11.07
N VAL A 321 -20.04 -5.44 -11.17
CA VAL A 321 -18.85 -5.74 -11.95
C VAL A 321 -19.26 -5.88 -13.40
#